data_AF-A0A813GB46-F1
#
_entry.id   AF-A0A813GB46-F1
#
_cell.length_a   1.000
_cell.length_b   1.000
_cell.length_c   1.000
_cell.angle_alpha   90.00
_cell.angle_beta   90.00
_cell.angle_gamma   90.00
#
_symmetry.space_group_name_H-M   'P 1'
#
loop_
_entity.id
_entity.type
_entity.pdbx_description
1 polymer ?
#
loop_
_entity_poly.entity_id
_entity_poly.type
_entity_poly.pdbx_seq_one_letter_code
_entity_poly.pdbx_strand_id
1 'polypeptide(L)'
;MFNFGCSDCKPSDPATSTVKVDLKDLASGPEAERLEQEQVQTQQQAEAQQFQEKEASEVLRQAERQAAARQAANMLKRPWRLSGISEAAAAEDEQERRQLEQECLESENAVATFLKLHGFTGVSSCKRIDSCSTFPLHKAAEAGDDKMVSLLCRAGANPTQKNSWGKTPAQVAQKSDKIGSHFKVLFVLATPDDAAPYTGQVHAGGA
;
A
#
# COMPACT_ATOMS: atom_id res chain seq x y z
N MET A 1 -21.37 30.67 91.52
CA MET A 1 -22.23 29.95 90.55
C MET A 1 -21.29 29.08 89.74
N PHE A 2 -21.12 27.77 89.93
CA PHE A 2 -22.02 26.69 90.32
C PHE A 2 -21.51 25.93 91.56
N ASN A 3 -22.44 25.30 92.27
CA ASN A 3 -22.28 24.63 93.56
C ASN A 3 -22.75 23.18 93.42
N PHE A 4 -22.06 22.24 94.08
CA PHE A 4 -22.35 20.82 94.43
C PHE A 4 -20.97 20.13 94.42
N GLY A 5 -20.34 19.70 95.50
CA GLY A 5 -20.84 19.22 96.78
C GLY A 5 -20.34 17.78 96.94
N CYS A 6 -19.41 17.56 97.86
CA CYS A 6 -19.37 16.38 98.74
C CYS A 6 -18.22 16.52 99.74
N SER A 7 -18.59 16.68 101.00
CA SER A 7 -17.71 16.62 102.15
C SER A 7 -17.40 15.17 102.51
N ASP A 8 -16.13 14.96 102.85
CA ASP A 8 -15.56 13.92 103.71
C ASP A 8 -15.69 12.44 103.32
N CYS A 9 -14.55 11.88 102.89
CA CYS A 9 -14.02 10.61 103.40
C CYS A 9 -12.55 10.41 102.95
N LYS A 10 -11.65 10.21 103.91
CA LYS A 10 -10.34 9.51 103.76
C LYS A 10 -10.25 8.53 104.93
N PRO A 11 -9.39 7.49 104.91
CA PRO A 11 -8.65 6.82 103.81
C PRO A 11 -8.85 5.28 103.85
N SER A 12 -8.57 4.54 102.76
CA SER A 12 -8.31 3.09 102.89
C SER A 12 -7.57 2.54 101.66
N ASP A 13 -6.33 2.09 101.85
CA ASP A 13 -5.61 1.25 100.89
C ASP A 13 -6.08 -0.21 101.00
N PRO A 14 -6.29 -0.93 99.88
CA PRO A 14 -6.14 -2.37 99.87
C PRO A 14 -5.00 -2.79 98.94
N ALA A 15 -4.11 -3.58 99.51
CA ALA A 15 -2.96 -4.20 98.88
C ALA A 15 -3.27 -4.93 97.56
N THR A 16 -2.28 -4.87 96.65
CA THR A 16 -1.96 -5.85 95.59
C THR A 16 -2.78 -7.15 95.60
N SER A 17 -3.76 -7.24 94.68
CA SER A 17 -4.32 -8.53 94.26
C SER A 17 -3.57 -9.02 93.03
N THR A 18 -2.36 -9.54 93.25
CA THR A 18 -1.62 -10.25 92.20
C THR A 18 -2.26 -11.61 91.98
N VAL A 19 -2.96 -11.76 90.86
CA VAL A 19 -3.47 -13.05 90.39
C VAL A 19 -2.25 -13.96 90.14
N LYS A 20 -2.09 -14.99 90.97
CA LYS A 20 -1.10 -16.05 90.76
C LYS A 20 -1.64 -16.95 89.66
N VAL A 21 -1.24 -16.68 88.42
CA VAL A 21 -1.36 -17.63 87.32
C VAL A 21 -0.22 -18.62 87.45
N ASP A 22 -0.56 -19.88 87.74
CA ASP A 22 0.40 -20.97 87.81
C ASP A 22 0.96 -21.24 86.40
N LEU A 23 2.25 -20.99 86.24
CA LEU A 23 2.98 -21.02 84.97
C LEU A 23 3.02 -22.41 84.30
N LYS A 24 2.54 -23.45 84.99
CA LYS A 24 2.50 -24.85 84.51
C LYS A 24 1.23 -25.17 83.71
N ASP A 25 0.14 -24.41 83.87
CA ASP A 25 -1.10 -24.58 83.10
C ASP A 25 -1.03 -23.96 81.69
N LEU A 26 0.04 -23.20 81.40
CA LEU A 26 0.27 -22.54 80.12
C LEU A 26 1.03 -23.41 79.11
N ALA A 27 1.53 -24.58 79.52
CA ALA A 27 2.29 -25.49 78.65
C ALA A 27 1.43 -26.55 77.94
N SER A 28 0.14 -26.66 78.29
CA SER A 28 -0.79 -27.62 77.66
C SER A 28 -2.23 -27.09 77.73
N GLY A 29 -2.42 -25.85 77.26
CA GLY A 29 -3.72 -25.18 77.22
C GLY A 29 -4.16 -24.85 75.79
N PRO A 30 -5.45 -24.53 75.56
CA PRO A 30 -6.03 -24.26 74.23
C PRO A 30 -5.39 -23.08 73.49
N GLU A 31 -4.54 -22.27 74.14
CA GLU A 31 -3.75 -21.21 73.49
C GLU A 31 -2.54 -21.75 72.73
N ALA A 32 -1.85 -22.79 73.23
CA ALA A 32 -0.74 -23.41 72.51
C ALA A 32 -1.22 -24.09 71.21
N GLU A 33 -2.35 -24.81 71.28
CA GLU A 33 -2.99 -25.42 70.11
C GLU A 33 -3.48 -24.38 69.09
N ARG A 34 -3.98 -23.22 69.54
CA ARG A 34 -4.38 -22.12 68.64
C ARG A 34 -3.19 -21.51 67.89
N LEU A 35 -2.06 -21.32 68.57
CA LEU A 35 -0.83 -20.82 67.95
C LEU A 35 -0.25 -21.82 66.94
N GLU A 36 -0.28 -23.11 67.25
CA GLU A 36 0.11 -24.18 66.30
C GLU A 36 -0.83 -24.23 65.09
N GLN A 37 -2.15 -24.12 65.30
CA GLN A 37 -3.13 -24.05 64.20
C GLN A 37 -2.92 -22.80 63.33
N GLU A 38 -2.61 -21.64 63.92
CA GLU A 38 -2.31 -20.42 63.19
C GLU A 38 -0.99 -20.52 62.41
N GLN A 39 0.04 -21.15 62.97
CA GLN A 39 1.29 -21.45 62.27
C GLN A 39 1.07 -22.41 61.09
N VAL A 40 0.31 -23.48 61.28
CA VAL A 40 -0.03 -24.42 60.21
C VAL A 40 -0.86 -23.72 59.13
N GLN A 41 -1.83 -22.88 59.52
CA GLN A 41 -2.69 -22.17 58.57
C GLN A 41 -1.90 -21.14 57.76
N THR A 42 -1.00 -20.38 58.39
CA THR A 42 -0.12 -19.43 57.70
C THR A 42 0.88 -20.13 56.78
N GLN A 43 1.42 -21.29 57.19
CA GLN A 43 2.28 -22.11 56.35
C GLN A 43 1.53 -22.68 55.14
N GLN A 44 0.32 -23.21 55.33
CA GLN A 44 -0.54 -23.69 54.25
C GLN A 44 -0.92 -22.56 53.28
N GLN A 45 -1.21 -21.35 53.77
CA GLN A 45 -1.48 -20.18 52.94
C GLN A 45 -0.25 -19.76 52.13
N ALA A 46 0.93 -19.75 52.74
CA ALA A 46 2.18 -19.44 52.06
C ALA A 46 2.53 -20.47 50.98
N GLU A 47 2.35 -21.76 51.26
CA GLU A 47 2.56 -22.84 50.30
C GLU A 47 1.56 -22.77 49.14
N ALA A 48 0.29 -22.47 49.41
CA ALA A 48 -0.73 -22.26 48.39
C ALA A 48 -0.40 -21.06 47.49
N GLN A 49 0.08 -19.95 48.06
CA GLN A 49 0.53 -18.79 47.29
C GLN A 49 1.75 -19.11 46.44
N GLN A 50 2.74 -19.81 46.98
CA GLN A 50 3.92 -20.23 46.21
C GLN A 50 3.56 -21.18 45.07
N PHE A 51 2.60 -22.07 45.29
CA PHE A 51 2.10 -22.95 44.24
C PHE A 51 1.41 -22.15 43.14
N GLN A 52 0.51 -21.23 43.49
CA GLN A 52 -0.15 -20.34 42.53
C GLN A 52 0.84 -19.45 41.77
N GLU A 53 1.87 -18.93 42.43
CA GLU A 53 2.90 -18.10 41.80
C GLU A 53 3.76 -18.91 40.81
N LYS A 54 4.10 -20.17 41.15
CA LYS A 54 4.79 -21.09 40.24
C LYS A 54 3.92 -21.42 39.02
N GLU A 55 2.64 -21.74 39.22
CA GLU A 55 1.71 -21.98 38.11
C GLU A 55 1.55 -20.73 37.23
N ALA A 56 1.41 -19.54 37.82
CA ALA A 56 1.34 -18.28 37.09
C ALA A 56 2.62 -17.99 36.29
N SER A 57 3.79 -18.26 36.88
CA SER A 57 5.10 -18.15 36.22
C SER A 57 5.24 -19.11 35.04
N GLU A 58 4.78 -20.35 35.19
CA GLU A 58 4.77 -21.33 34.11
C GLU A 58 3.83 -20.94 32.97
N VAL A 59 2.63 -20.46 33.29
CA VAL A 59 1.66 -19.96 32.29
C VAL A 59 2.24 -18.78 31.52
N LEU A 60 2.89 -17.83 32.20
CA LEU A 60 3.55 -16.70 31.54
C LEU A 60 4.66 -17.17 30.60
N ARG A 61 5.54 -18.08 31.07
CA ARG A 61 6.62 -18.65 30.27
C ARG A 61 6.08 -19.40 29.03
N GLN A 62 4.97 -20.12 29.19
CA GLN A 62 4.31 -20.79 28.06
C GLN A 62 3.71 -19.77 27.09
N ALA A 63 3.06 -18.72 27.57
CA ALA A 63 2.48 -17.67 26.75
C ALA A 63 3.56 -16.92 25.94
N GLU A 64 4.70 -16.60 26.54
CA GLU A 64 5.85 -16.00 25.86
C GLU A 64 6.42 -16.94 24.78
N ARG A 65 6.58 -18.22 25.09
CA ARG A 65 7.03 -19.22 24.10
C ARG A 65 6.05 -19.34 22.93
N GLN A 66 4.75 -19.32 23.21
CA GLN A 66 3.71 -19.34 22.17
C GLN A 66 3.70 -18.04 21.36
N ALA A 67 3.87 -16.88 21.99
CA ALA A 67 3.97 -15.59 21.32
C ALA A 67 5.21 -15.52 20.41
N ALA A 68 6.37 -15.97 20.90
CA ALA A 68 7.59 -16.08 20.12
C ALA A 68 7.43 -17.05 18.93
N ALA A 69 6.78 -18.20 19.12
CA ALA A 69 6.49 -19.15 18.05
C ALA A 69 5.54 -18.55 16.99
N ARG A 70 4.52 -17.80 17.41
CA ARG A 70 3.60 -17.07 16.51
C ARG A 70 4.34 -15.98 15.73
N GLN A 71 5.19 -15.21 16.40
CA GLN A 71 6.02 -14.19 15.76
C GLN A 71 6.98 -14.83 14.74
N ALA A 72 7.66 -15.92 15.09
CA ALA A 72 8.54 -16.67 14.18
C ALA A 72 7.78 -17.21 12.96
N ALA A 73 6.60 -17.82 13.17
CA ALA A 73 5.75 -18.31 12.09
C ALA A 73 5.29 -17.17 11.16
N ASN A 74 4.97 -16.00 11.71
CA ASN A 74 4.63 -14.82 10.92
C ASN A 74 5.83 -14.27 10.14
N MET A 75 7.03 -14.27 10.73
CA MET A 75 8.26 -13.88 10.05
C MET A 75 8.59 -14.81 8.88
N LEU A 76 8.40 -16.12 9.04
CA LEU A 76 8.56 -17.10 7.95
C LEU A 76 7.56 -16.89 6.80
N LYS A 77 6.36 -16.36 7.05
CA LYS A 77 5.34 -16.07 6.02
C LYS A 77 5.53 -14.72 5.30
N ARG A 78 6.27 -13.77 5.91
CA ARG A 78 6.54 -12.44 5.34
C ARG A 78 7.27 -12.47 3.98
N PRO A 79 8.35 -13.24 3.78
CA PRO A 79 9.07 -13.26 2.51
C PRO A 79 8.19 -13.74 1.35
N TRP A 80 7.34 -14.73 1.55
CA TRP A 80 6.40 -15.23 0.53
C TRP A 80 5.36 -14.16 0.14
N ARG A 81 4.82 -13.43 1.12
CA ARG A 81 3.89 -12.31 0.86
C ARG A 81 4.56 -11.17 0.08
N LEU A 82 5.79 -10.82 0.44
CA LEU A 82 6.53 -9.76 -0.26
C LEU A 82 7.03 -10.21 -1.64
N SER A 83 7.43 -11.47 -1.80
CA SER A 83 7.76 -12.09 -3.09
C SER A 83 6.56 -12.07 -4.03
N GLY A 84 5.38 -12.47 -3.55
CA GLY A 84 4.16 -12.45 -4.35
C GLY A 84 3.70 -11.04 -4.76
N ILE A 85 3.92 -10.02 -3.93
CA ILE A 85 3.66 -8.61 -4.30
C ILE A 85 4.67 -8.12 -5.33
N SER A 86 5.95 -8.49 -5.21
CA SER A 86 6.99 -8.14 -6.18
C SER A 86 6.80 -8.86 -7.52
N GLU A 87 6.35 -10.11 -7.50
CA GLU A 87 6.05 -10.91 -8.69
C GLU A 87 4.80 -10.39 -9.39
N ALA A 88 3.76 -9.99 -8.64
CA ALA A 88 2.58 -9.34 -9.21
C ALA A 88 2.92 -7.99 -9.82
N ALA A 89 3.70 -7.15 -9.13
CA ALA A 89 4.15 -5.86 -9.65
C ALA A 89 5.04 -6.02 -10.91
N ALA A 90 5.93 -7.03 -10.92
CA ALA A 90 6.73 -7.33 -12.11
C ALA A 90 5.90 -7.88 -13.27
N ALA A 91 4.86 -8.68 -12.98
CA ALA A 91 3.94 -9.18 -14.00
C ALA A 91 3.07 -8.06 -14.59
N GLU A 92 2.67 -7.07 -13.80
CA GLU A 92 1.93 -5.89 -14.27
C GLU A 92 2.79 -5.02 -15.20
N ASP A 93 4.04 -4.70 -14.81
CA ASP A 93 4.98 -3.96 -15.68
C ASP A 93 5.26 -4.73 -16.99
N GLU A 94 5.48 -6.04 -16.90
CA GLU A 94 5.68 -6.87 -18.08
C GLU A 94 4.44 -6.91 -18.98
N GLN A 95 3.23 -6.95 -18.40
CA GLN A 95 1.98 -6.88 -19.17
C GLN A 95 1.80 -5.53 -19.85
N GLU A 96 2.06 -4.43 -19.16
CA GLU A 96 1.99 -3.09 -19.73
C GLU A 96 2.96 -2.94 -20.91
N ARG A 97 4.19 -3.41 -20.75
CA ARG A 97 5.18 -3.43 -21.84
C ARG A 97 4.74 -4.25 -23.04
N ARG A 98 4.17 -5.44 -22.81
CA ARG A 98 3.63 -6.30 -23.89
C ARG A 98 2.46 -5.65 -24.60
N GLN A 99 1.59 -4.94 -23.88
CA GLN A 99 0.47 -4.20 -24.48
C GLN A 99 0.99 -3.07 -25.36
N LEU A 100 1.93 -2.26 -24.87
CA LEU A 100 2.55 -1.18 -25.66
C LEU A 100 3.24 -1.71 -26.92
N GLU A 101 3.95 -2.83 -26.83
CA GLU A 101 4.58 -3.48 -27.98
C GLU A 101 3.53 -3.99 -28.97
N GLN A 102 2.47 -4.64 -28.50
CA GLN A 102 1.36 -5.08 -29.35
C GLN A 102 0.67 -3.90 -30.04
N GLU A 103 0.37 -2.82 -29.33
CA GLU A 103 -0.21 -1.61 -29.90
C GLU A 103 0.71 -0.98 -30.95
N CYS A 104 2.03 -1.01 -30.72
CA CYS A 104 3.02 -0.56 -31.70
C CYS A 104 2.97 -1.42 -32.97
N LEU A 105 2.97 -2.75 -32.82
CA LEU A 105 2.87 -3.70 -33.93
C LEU A 105 1.55 -3.56 -34.69
N GLU A 106 0.43 -3.39 -33.99
CA GLU A 106 -0.89 -3.18 -34.59
C GLU A 106 -0.94 -1.87 -35.36
N SER A 107 -0.37 -0.80 -34.79
CA SER A 107 -0.21 0.50 -35.43
C SER A 107 0.64 0.40 -36.71
N GLU A 108 1.80 -0.24 -36.64
CA GLU A 108 2.69 -0.43 -37.81
C GLU A 108 2.03 -1.28 -38.89
N ASN A 109 1.34 -2.35 -38.50
CA ASN A 109 0.62 -3.22 -39.42
C ASN A 109 -0.56 -2.47 -40.06
N ALA A 110 -1.27 -1.61 -39.33
CA ALA A 110 -2.30 -0.74 -39.88
C ALA A 110 -1.73 0.20 -40.94
N VAL A 111 -0.57 0.83 -40.69
CA VAL A 111 0.12 1.66 -41.69
C VAL A 111 0.55 0.82 -42.90
N ALA A 112 1.16 -0.35 -42.68
CA ALA A 112 1.63 -1.22 -43.75
C ALA A 112 0.49 -1.73 -44.65
N THR A 113 -0.62 -2.16 -44.05
CA THR A 113 -1.82 -2.58 -44.77
C THR A 113 -2.44 -1.43 -45.55
N PHE A 114 -2.51 -0.22 -44.98
CA PHE A 114 -2.96 0.99 -45.67
C PHE A 114 -2.08 1.33 -46.88
N LEU A 115 -0.76 1.33 -46.71
CA LEU A 115 0.19 1.59 -47.79
C LEU A 115 0.03 0.56 -48.91
N LYS A 116 -0.07 -0.73 -48.56
CA LYS A 116 -0.25 -1.82 -49.54
C LYS A 116 -1.59 -1.70 -50.29
N LEU A 117 -2.69 -1.42 -49.57
CA LEU A 117 -4.02 -1.29 -50.16
C LEU A 117 -4.08 -0.15 -51.18
N HIS A 118 -3.41 0.96 -50.91
CA HIS A 118 -3.38 2.12 -51.81
C HIS A 118 -2.21 2.10 -52.82
N GLY A 119 -1.31 1.13 -52.70
CA GLY A 119 -0.17 0.93 -53.60
C GLY A 119 0.96 1.95 -53.41
N PHE A 120 1.21 2.37 -52.16
CA PHE A 120 2.35 3.19 -51.77
C PHE A 120 3.53 2.30 -51.36
N THR A 121 4.75 2.70 -51.74
CA THR A 121 5.99 1.96 -51.42
C THR A 121 6.62 2.39 -50.09
N GLY A 122 6.12 3.45 -49.46
CA GLY A 122 6.64 3.98 -48.20
C GLY A 122 5.83 5.18 -47.70
N VAL A 123 6.08 5.57 -46.44
CA VAL A 123 5.35 6.63 -45.70
C VAL A 123 5.48 8.01 -46.37
N SER A 124 6.65 8.31 -46.93
CA SER A 124 6.93 9.56 -47.65
C SER A 124 6.94 9.37 -49.17
N SER A 125 6.65 8.16 -49.65
CA SER A 125 6.69 7.84 -51.08
C SER A 125 5.42 8.32 -51.75
N CYS A 126 5.55 9.29 -52.66
CA CYS A 126 4.43 9.71 -53.49
C CYS A 126 4.12 8.64 -54.55
N LYS A 127 2.83 8.36 -54.73
CA LYS A 127 2.37 7.62 -55.90
C LYS A 127 2.19 8.63 -57.03
N ARG A 128 2.87 8.40 -58.16
CA ARG A 128 2.66 9.15 -59.40
C ARG A 128 1.65 8.38 -60.23
N ILE A 129 0.44 8.92 -60.33
CA ILE A 129 -0.57 8.46 -61.30
C ILE A 129 -0.72 9.59 -62.29
N ASP A 130 -0.39 9.32 -63.55
CA ASP A 130 -0.32 10.31 -64.63
C ASP A 130 0.55 11.54 -64.24
N SER A 131 -0.05 12.73 -64.19
CA SER A 131 0.57 14.00 -63.79
C SER A 131 0.38 14.35 -62.30
N CYS A 132 -0.25 13.47 -61.52
CA CYS A 132 -0.60 13.70 -60.13
C CYS A 132 0.28 12.89 -59.17
N SER A 133 0.99 13.58 -58.28
CA SER A 133 1.67 13.00 -57.12
C SER A 133 0.74 13.11 -55.91
N THR A 134 0.40 11.95 -55.34
CA THR A 134 -0.40 11.85 -54.12
C THR A 134 0.43 11.17 -53.04
N PHE A 135 0.43 11.73 -51.83
CA PHE A 135 1.13 11.13 -50.68
C PHE A 135 0.12 10.38 -49.79
N PRO A 136 0.60 9.38 -49.02
CA PRO A 136 -0.24 8.65 -48.07
C PRO A 136 -0.99 9.58 -47.11
N LEU A 137 -0.30 10.64 -46.63
CA LEU A 137 -0.87 11.60 -45.68
C LEU A 137 -2.02 12.42 -46.28
N HIS A 138 -1.95 12.82 -47.56
CA HIS A 138 -3.09 13.47 -48.23
C HIS A 138 -4.28 12.53 -48.37
N LYS A 139 -4.03 11.24 -48.61
CA LYS A 139 -5.10 10.25 -48.76
C LYS A 139 -5.79 9.95 -47.43
N ALA A 140 -5.03 9.83 -46.35
CA ALA A 140 -5.58 9.69 -45.00
C ALA A 140 -6.39 10.94 -44.58
N ALA A 141 -5.88 12.13 -44.91
CA ALA A 141 -6.56 13.39 -44.64
C ALA A 141 -7.87 13.55 -45.44
N GLU A 142 -7.89 13.09 -46.69
CA GLU A 142 -9.09 13.03 -47.54
C GLU A 142 -10.12 12.02 -47.00
N ALA A 143 -9.66 10.90 -46.42
CA ALA A 143 -10.53 9.88 -45.83
C ALA A 143 -11.10 10.28 -44.46
N GLY A 144 -10.51 11.26 -43.79
CA GLY A 144 -10.93 11.69 -42.45
C GLY A 144 -10.43 10.77 -41.33
N ASP A 145 -9.43 9.94 -41.59
CA ASP A 145 -8.89 8.98 -40.64
C ASP A 145 -7.83 9.65 -39.74
N ASP A 146 -8.27 10.15 -38.58
CA ASP A 146 -7.41 10.82 -37.60
C ASP A 146 -6.33 9.90 -37.02
N LYS A 147 -6.65 8.62 -36.87
CA LYS A 147 -5.70 7.62 -36.37
C LYS A 147 -4.60 7.41 -37.40
N MET A 148 -4.94 7.16 -38.67
CA MET A 148 -3.95 6.96 -39.73
C MET A 148 -3.09 8.21 -39.95
N VAL A 149 -3.68 9.41 -39.88
CA VAL A 149 -2.91 10.67 -39.95
C VAL A 149 -1.90 10.76 -38.81
N SER A 150 -2.31 10.46 -37.58
CA SER A 150 -1.41 10.46 -36.41
C SER A 150 -0.28 9.43 -36.55
N LEU A 151 -0.60 8.22 -37.01
CA LEU A 151 0.38 7.15 -37.22
C LEU A 151 1.38 7.50 -38.32
N LEU A 152 0.93 8.05 -39.45
CA LEU A 152 1.80 8.49 -40.54
C LEU A 152 2.71 9.64 -40.10
N CYS A 153 2.20 10.60 -39.32
CA CYS A 153 3.02 11.67 -38.74
C CYS A 153 4.08 11.12 -37.79
N ARG A 154 3.72 10.16 -36.93
CA ARG A 154 4.68 9.48 -36.03
C ARG A 154 5.72 8.65 -36.78
N ALA A 155 5.36 8.11 -37.95
CA ALA A 155 6.26 7.43 -38.87
C ALA A 155 7.12 8.39 -39.73
N GLY A 156 7.07 9.70 -39.48
CA GLY A 156 7.90 10.70 -40.15
C GLY A 156 7.32 11.32 -41.42
N ALA A 157 6.01 11.21 -41.66
CA ALA A 157 5.37 11.92 -42.76
C ALA A 157 5.32 13.44 -42.49
N ASN A 158 5.73 14.24 -43.48
CA ASN A 158 5.73 15.70 -43.36
C ASN A 158 4.29 16.28 -43.50
N PRO A 159 3.71 16.89 -42.44
CA PRO A 159 2.35 17.44 -42.47
C PRO A 159 2.21 18.71 -43.31
N THR A 160 3.33 19.35 -43.67
CA THR A 160 3.37 20.56 -44.51
C THR A 160 3.62 20.23 -46.00
N GLN A 161 3.79 18.96 -46.34
CA GLN A 161 4.11 18.52 -47.70
C GLN A 161 2.99 18.88 -48.67
N LYS A 162 3.34 19.56 -49.78
CA LYS A 162 2.38 19.87 -50.84
C LYS A 162 2.29 18.73 -51.85
N ASN A 163 1.07 18.42 -52.29
CA ASN A 163 0.83 17.50 -53.40
C ASN A 163 1.01 18.21 -54.76
N SER A 164 0.78 17.50 -55.87
CA SER A 164 0.86 18.07 -57.24
C SER A 164 -0.09 19.26 -57.49
N TRP A 165 -1.16 19.41 -56.71
CA TRP A 165 -2.07 20.56 -56.79
C TRP A 165 -1.66 21.73 -55.89
N GLY A 166 -0.48 21.67 -55.28
CA GLY A 166 0.02 22.70 -54.37
C GLY A 166 -0.68 22.73 -53.01
N LYS A 167 -1.45 21.69 -52.66
CA LYS A 167 -2.26 21.65 -51.44
C LYS A 167 -1.58 20.86 -50.33
N THR A 168 -1.70 21.35 -49.09
CA THR A 168 -1.30 20.62 -47.89
C THR A 168 -2.36 19.57 -47.51
N PRO A 169 -2.01 18.53 -46.73
CA PRO A 169 -2.97 17.55 -46.22
C PRO A 169 -4.13 18.22 -45.46
N ALA A 170 -3.84 19.25 -44.67
CA ALA A 170 -4.86 20.01 -43.95
C ALA A 170 -5.86 20.71 -44.90
N GLN A 171 -5.38 21.31 -46.00
CA GLN A 171 -6.24 21.91 -47.01
C GLN A 171 -7.09 20.87 -47.76
N VAL A 172 -6.56 19.66 -47.94
CA VAL A 172 -7.31 18.54 -48.52
C VAL A 172 -8.41 18.08 -47.56
N ALA A 173 -8.09 17.89 -46.27
CA ALA A 173 -9.07 17.55 -45.24
C ALA A 173 -10.18 18.62 -45.13
N GLN A 174 -9.83 19.90 -45.14
CA GLN A 174 -10.81 20.99 -45.07
C GLN A 174 -11.74 21.01 -46.29
N LYS A 175 -11.22 20.70 -47.48
CA LYS A 175 -12.05 20.60 -48.69
C LYS A 175 -13.00 19.39 -48.64
N SER A 176 -12.55 18.30 -48.04
CA SER A 176 -13.33 17.06 -47.90
C SER A 176 -14.24 17.05 -46.68
N ASP A 177 -14.15 18.07 -45.82
CA ASP A 177 -14.92 18.15 -44.58
C ASP A 177 -16.43 18.24 -44.84
N LYS A 178 -17.14 17.22 -44.35
CA LYS A 178 -18.60 17.14 -44.43
C LYS A 178 -19.13 17.12 -43.01
N ILE A 179 -19.70 18.25 -42.57
CA ILE A 179 -20.35 18.37 -41.25
C ILE A 179 -19.34 18.16 -40.09
N GLY A 180 -18.10 18.64 -40.22
CA GLY A 180 -17.10 18.59 -39.14
C GLY A 180 -16.49 17.22 -38.89
N SER A 181 -16.68 16.24 -39.79
CA SER A 181 -16.08 14.90 -39.65
C SER A 181 -14.55 14.91 -39.69
N HIS A 182 -13.92 15.93 -40.30
CA HIS A 182 -12.47 16.05 -40.40
C HIS A 182 -11.88 16.98 -39.32
N PHE A 183 -12.67 17.43 -38.35
CA PHE A 183 -12.20 18.34 -37.28
C PHE A 183 -10.97 17.78 -36.55
N LYS A 184 -10.98 16.49 -36.21
CA LYS A 184 -9.88 15.85 -35.49
C LYS A 184 -8.62 15.69 -36.33
N VAL A 185 -8.76 15.42 -37.62
CA VAL A 185 -7.64 15.42 -38.59
C VAL A 185 -7.01 16.80 -38.70
N LEU A 186 -7.84 17.85 -38.84
CA LEU A 186 -7.38 19.23 -38.90
C LEU A 186 -6.65 19.63 -37.61
N PHE A 187 -7.15 19.20 -36.45
CA PHE A 187 -6.51 19.40 -35.16
C PHE A 187 -5.11 18.77 -35.12
N VAL A 188 -5.00 17.46 -35.40
CA VAL A 188 -3.71 16.74 -35.40
C VAL A 188 -2.69 17.36 -36.36
N LEU A 189 -3.13 17.82 -37.53
CA LEU A 189 -2.26 18.47 -38.52
C LEU A 189 -1.88 19.91 -38.15
N ALA A 190 -2.67 20.59 -37.31
CA ALA A 190 -2.42 21.95 -36.84
C ALA A 190 -1.53 21.99 -35.59
N THR A 191 -1.56 20.94 -34.75
CA THR A 191 -0.75 20.80 -33.54
C THR A 191 0.15 19.56 -33.61
N PRO A 192 1.18 19.52 -34.47
CA PRO A 192 2.07 18.37 -34.57
C PRO A 192 2.99 18.18 -33.35
N ASP A 193 2.91 19.03 -32.32
CA ASP A 193 3.91 19.18 -31.25
C ASP A 193 3.62 18.37 -29.96
N ASP A 194 2.38 17.91 -29.73
CA ASP A 194 2.02 17.19 -28.49
C ASP A 194 2.43 15.69 -28.48
N ALA A 195 3.21 15.24 -29.47
CA ALA A 195 3.64 13.85 -29.64
C ALA A 195 5.12 13.60 -29.32
N ALA A 196 5.80 14.51 -28.62
CA ALA A 196 7.11 14.25 -28.04
C ALA A 196 6.95 13.63 -26.63
N PRO A 197 7.28 12.34 -26.41
CA PRO A 197 7.39 11.83 -25.06
C PRO A 197 8.52 12.58 -24.34
N TYR A 198 8.18 13.12 -23.18
CA TYR A 198 9.05 13.66 -22.14
C TYR A 198 10.36 12.86 -22.05
N THR A 199 11.43 13.38 -22.64
CA THR A 199 12.78 12.89 -22.36
C THR A 199 13.10 13.30 -20.94
N GLY A 200 12.86 12.37 -20.00
CA GLY A 200 13.33 12.48 -18.63
C GLY A 200 14.86 12.56 -18.62
N GLN A 201 15.37 13.78 -18.74
CA GLN A 201 16.77 14.08 -18.49
C GLN A 201 16.99 13.98 -16.99
N VAL A 202 17.28 12.75 -16.56
CA VAL A 202 17.88 12.45 -15.26
C VAL A 202 19.19 13.22 -15.18
N HIS A 203 19.19 14.34 -14.46
CA HIS A 203 20.41 14.94 -13.95
C HIS A 203 21.04 13.97 -12.95
N ALA A 204 21.83 13.03 -13.48
CA ALA A 204 22.79 12.27 -12.70
C ALA A 204 23.91 13.23 -12.30
N GLY A 205 24.04 13.46 -11.00
CA GLY A 205 25.19 14.13 -10.41
C GLY A 205 26.46 13.28 -10.45
N GLY A 206 27.59 13.97 -10.25
CA GLY A 206 28.94 13.40 -10.11
C GLY A 206 29.92 14.18 -10.98
N ALA A 207 30.97 14.84 -10.48
CA ALA A 207 31.58 14.87 -9.16
C ALA A 207 32.25 16.25 -8.95
#